data_AF-A0A2W6TPG1-F1
#
_entry.id   AF-A0A2W6TPG1-F1
#
_cell.length_a   1.000
_cell.length_b   1.000
_cell.length_c   1.000
_cell.angle_alpha   90.00
_cell.angle_beta   90.00
_cell.angle_gamma   90.00
#
_symmetry.space_group_name_H-M   'P 1'
#
loop_
_entity.id
_entity.type
_entity.pdbx_description
1 polymer ?
#
loop_
_entity_poly.entity_id
_entity_poly.type
_entity_poly.pdbx_seq_one_letter_code
_entity_poly.pdbx_strand_id
1 'polypeptide(L)'
;GFNGSQALIIRFAKQPRASIHPEQAQVELYLDAGGIAEGLLEMEVHAPYRELQAGERMQASEQWTLLQWDGGDDEAKQRGFLCSHAAALQLAGACR
;
A
#
# COMPACT_ATOMS: atom_id res chain seq x y z
N GLY A 1 6.28 1.84 15.71
CA GLY A 1 5.04 2.32 15.08
C GLY A 1 5.29 3.62 14.33
N PHE A 2 4.31 4.05 13.53
CA PHE A 2 4.26 5.40 12.98
C PHE A 2 4.26 6.42 14.11
N ASN A 3 5.13 7.42 14.06
CA ASN A 3 5.29 8.40 15.14
C ASN A 3 4.40 9.65 14.96
N GLY A 4 3.32 9.51 14.18
CA GLY A 4 2.54 10.64 13.68
C GLY A 4 3.33 11.46 12.65
N SER A 5 2.64 12.35 11.94
CA SER A 5 3.28 13.26 10.97
C SER A 5 4.01 12.56 9.80
N GLN A 6 3.56 11.37 9.42
CA GLN A 6 4.14 10.58 8.35
C GLN A 6 3.06 10.12 7.38
N ALA A 7 3.39 10.09 6.09
CA ALA A 7 2.62 9.42 5.07
C ALA A 7 3.34 8.13 4.68
N LEU A 8 2.65 7.00 4.85
CA LEU A 8 3.07 5.72 4.31
C LEU A 8 2.45 5.54 2.92
N ILE A 9 3.28 5.49 1.89
CA ILE A 9 2.86 5.16 0.53
C ILE A 9 3.25 3.72 0.23
N ILE A 10 2.25 2.91 -0.09
CA ILE A 10 2.42 1.50 -0.45
C ILE A 10 2.08 1.31 -1.92
N ARG A 11 2.95 0.60 -2.62
CA ARG A 11 2.83 0.35 -4.05
C ARG A 11 3.09 -1.12 -4.36
N PHE A 12 2.11 -1.74 -5.01
CA PHE A 12 2.20 -3.09 -5.54
C PHE A 12 1.50 -3.15 -6.90
N ALA A 13 1.76 -4.21 -7.67
CA ALA A 13 1.15 -4.37 -8.99
C ALA A 13 -0.37 -4.64 -8.87
N LYS A 14 -1.19 -3.87 -9.60
CA LYS A 14 -2.63 -4.15 -9.72
C LYS A 14 -2.84 -5.48 -10.44
N GLN A 15 -3.55 -6.40 -9.81
CA GLN A 15 -3.81 -7.72 -10.37
C GLN A 15 -5.12 -7.73 -11.20
N PRO A 16 -5.16 -8.49 -12.31
CA PRO A 16 -6.42 -8.77 -12.99
C PRO A 16 -7.39 -9.49 -12.04
N ARG A 17 -8.69 -9.17 -12.11
CA ARG A 17 -9.70 -9.80 -11.24
C ARG A 17 -9.72 -11.32 -11.33
N ALA A 18 -9.43 -11.89 -12.50
CA ALA A 18 -9.34 -13.34 -12.72
C ALA A 18 -8.17 -14.00 -11.96
N SER A 19 -7.19 -13.21 -11.51
CA SER A 19 -6.02 -13.66 -10.74
C SER A 19 -6.15 -13.32 -9.25
N ILE A 20 -7.33 -12.92 -8.80
CA ILE A 20 -7.65 -12.69 -7.39
C ILE A 20 -8.51 -13.87 -6.93
N HIS A 21 -8.21 -14.41 -5.75
CA HIS A 21 -9.00 -15.49 -5.17
C HIS A 21 -10.49 -15.07 -5.06
N PRO A 22 -11.46 -15.94 -5.37
CA PRO A 22 -12.89 -15.56 -5.39
C PRO A 22 -13.43 -14.97 -4.09
N GLU A 23 -12.84 -15.35 -2.96
CA GLU A 23 -13.21 -14.89 -1.61
C GLU A 23 -12.35 -13.72 -1.10
N GLN A 24 -11.42 -13.21 -1.92
CA GLN A 24 -10.54 -12.11 -1.56
C GLN A 24 -10.69 -10.93 -2.53
N ALA A 25 -10.12 -9.79 -2.13
CA ALA A 25 -10.01 -8.60 -2.96
C ALA A 25 -8.58 -8.06 -2.87
N GLN A 26 -8.18 -7.25 -3.85
CA GLN A 26 -6.91 -6.53 -3.79
C GLN A 26 -7.09 -5.24 -2.98
N VAL A 27 -7.08 -5.40 -1.65
CA VAL A 27 -7.23 -4.33 -0.66
C VAL A 27 -6.20 -4.52 0.45
N GLU A 28 -5.76 -3.43 1.05
CA GLU A 28 -4.85 -3.40 2.19
C GLU A 28 -5.60 -2.70 3.35
N LEU A 29 -5.59 -3.30 4.54
CA LEU A 29 -6.32 -2.78 5.70
C LEU A 29 -5.36 -2.47 6.85
N TYR A 30 -5.33 -1.21 7.29
CA TYR A 30 -4.61 -0.79 8.49
C TYR A 30 -5.60 -0.57 9.62
N LEU A 31 -5.45 -1.34 10.70
CA LEU A 31 -6.23 -1.17 11.93
C LEU A 31 -5.33 -0.52 12.98
N ASP A 32 -5.72 0.67 13.44
CA ASP A 32 -5.10 1.28 14.61
C ASP A 32 -5.67 0.60 15.87
N ALA A 33 -4.84 -0.20 16.55
CA ALA A 33 -5.21 -0.91 17.77
C ALA A 33 -4.98 -0.07 19.06
N GLY A 34 -4.57 1.19 18.94
CA GLY A 34 -4.28 2.08 20.08
C GLY A 34 -2.79 2.40 20.24
N GLY A 35 -2.43 2.92 21.43
CA GLY A 35 -1.21 3.66 21.75
C GLY A 35 0.04 3.35 20.89
N ILE A 36 0.54 4.40 20.21
CA ILE A 36 1.71 4.43 19.31
C ILE A 36 2.94 3.62 19.79
N ALA A 37 3.12 3.48 21.10
CA ALA A 37 4.21 2.72 21.71
C ALA A 37 4.13 1.20 21.49
N GLU A 38 2.93 0.68 21.17
CA GLU A 38 2.64 -0.76 21.09
C GLU A 38 2.11 -1.19 19.70
N GLY A 39 1.83 -0.23 18.81
CA GLY A 39 1.31 -0.48 17.47
C GLY A 39 2.27 -1.31 16.61
N LEU A 40 1.97 -2.60 16.45
CA LEU A 40 2.57 -3.48 15.47
C LEU A 40 2.05 -3.08 14.09
N LEU A 41 2.97 -2.77 13.19
CA LEU A 41 2.66 -2.67 11.77
C LEU A 41 2.79 -4.06 11.17
N GLU A 42 1.66 -4.67 10.82
CA GLU A 42 1.67 -5.85 9.96
C GLU A 42 2.07 -5.43 8.54
N MET A 43 2.94 -6.24 7.92
CA MET A 43 3.41 -6.04 6.56
C MET A 43 3.03 -7.28 5.76
N GLU A 44 2.00 -7.18 4.93
CA GLU A 44 1.50 -8.28 4.10
C GLU A 44 1.60 -7.91 2.62
N VAL A 45 1.99 -8.87 1.78
CA VAL A 45 1.95 -8.71 0.32
C VAL A 45 1.17 -9.87 -0.30
N HIS A 46 0.06 -9.56 -0.96
CA HIS A 46 -0.71 -10.54 -1.71
C HIS A 46 -0.16 -10.69 -3.13
N ALA A 47 -0.06 -11.95 -3.54
CA ALA A 47 0.37 -12.33 -4.88
C ALA A 47 -0.81 -12.83 -5.73
N PRO A 48 -0.67 -12.95 -7.06
CA PRO A 48 -1.71 -13.54 -7.90
C PRO A 48 -2.08 -14.95 -7.44
N TYR A 49 -3.38 -15.25 -7.38
CA TYR A 49 -3.87 -16.60 -7.14
C TYR A 49 -3.62 -17.47 -8.37
N ARG A 50 -2.74 -18.47 -8.23
CA ARG A 50 -2.43 -19.45 -9.27
C ARG A 50 -1.93 -20.76 -8.67
N GLU A 51 -2.10 -21.83 -9.42
CA GLU A 51 -1.43 -23.10 -9.14
C GLU A 51 0.04 -23.04 -9.58
N LEU A 52 0.90 -23.73 -8.84
CA LEU A 52 2.31 -23.92 -9.16
C LEU A 52 2.60 -25.42 -9.25
N GLN A 53 3.25 -25.83 -10.33
CA GLN A 53 3.80 -27.18 -10.48
C GLN A 53 5.14 -27.29 -9.75
N ALA A 54 5.62 -28.53 -9.59
CA ALA A 54 6.92 -28.78 -8.99
C ALA A 54 8.04 -28.05 -9.76
N GLY A 55 8.81 -27.22 -9.05
CA GLY A 55 9.91 -26.44 -9.61
C GLY A 55 9.51 -25.06 -10.17
N GLU A 56 8.22 -24.75 -10.25
CA GLU A 56 7.76 -23.40 -10.60
C GLU A 56 7.96 -22.42 -9.44
N ARG A 57 8.02 -21.14 -9.79
CA ARG A 57 8.19 -20.04 -8.83
C ARG A 57 7.20 -18.93 -9.14
N MET A 58 6.82 -18.21 -8.09
CA MET A 58 6.11 -16.95 -8.19
C MET A 58 6.89 -15.87 -7.46
N GLN A 59 6.67 -14.63 -7.88
CA GLN A 59 7.23 -13.46 -7.23
C GLN A 59 6.12 -12.43 -7.08
N ALA A 60 6.07 -11.83 -5.90
CA ALA A 60 5.33 -10.61 -5.63
C ALA A 60 6.29 -9.60 -5.01
N SER A 61 5.99 -8.33 -5.20
CA SER A 61 6.79 -7.24 -4.66
C SER A 61 5.87 -6.12 -4.25
N GLU A 62 6.21 -5.53 -3.11
CA GLU A 62 5.58 -4.34 -2.60
C GLU A 62 6.66 -3.34 -2.21
N GLN A 63 6.42 -2.07 -2.51
CA GLN A 63 7.32 -0.99 -2.20
C GLN A 63 6.67 -0.03 -1.21
N TRP A 64 7.36 0.17 -0.10
CA TRP A 64 6.95 1.00 1.01
C TRP A 64 7.78 2.28 0.97
N THR A 65 7.15 3.43 1.14
CA THR A 65 7.83 4.72 1.17
C THR A 65 7.26 5.54 2.30
N LEU A 66 8.14 6.00 3.19
CA LEU A 66 7.78 6.84 4.32
C LEU A 66 8.19 8.28 4.01
N LEU A 67 7.24 9.19 4.01
CA LEU A 67 7.46 10.62 3.80
C LEU A 67 7.00 11.41 5.02
N GLN A 68 7.62 12.57 5.25
CA GLN A 68 7.11 13.54 6.22
C GLN A 68 5.76 14.10 5.75
N TRP A 69 4.77 14.13 6.63
CA TRP A 69 3.43 14.64 6.34
C TRP A 69 2.82 15.33 7.56
N ASP A 70 2.78 16.66 7.55
CA ASP A 70 2.20 17.45 8.65
C ASP A 70 0.79 17.98 8.31
N GLY A 71 0.25 17.62 7.14
CA GLY A 71 -0.94 18.26 6.55
C GLY A 71 -2.29 17.81 7.11
N GLY A 72 -2.32 16.83 8.03
CA GLY A 72 -3.52 16.32 8.69
C GLY A 72 -4.41 15.42 7.81
N ASP A 73 -5.64 15.20 8.26
CA ASP A 73 -6.63 14.33 7.60
C ASP A 73 -7.63 15.15 6.74
N ASP A 74 -7.10 15.80 5.70
CA ASP A 74 -7.89 16.54 4.72
C ASP A 74 -7.62 15.98 3.33
N GLU A 75 -8.68 15.51 2.66
CA GLU A 75 -8.57 14.80 1.38
C GLU A 75 -7.89 15.65 0.29
N ALA A 76 -8.21 16.94 0.22
CA ALA A 76 -7.65 17.83 -0.81
C ALA A 76 -6.14 18.04 -0.58
N LYS A 77 -5.72 18.22 0.68
CA LYS A 77 -4.31 18.31 1.07
C LYS A 77 -3.58 16.99 0.83
N GLN A 78 -4.16 15.86 1.20
CA GLN A 78 -3.59 14.52 0.95
C GLN A 78 -3.38 14.27 -0.55
N ARG A 79 -4.40 14.56 -1.36
CA ARG A 79 -4.30 14.45 -2.83
C ARG A 79 -3.23 15.37 -3.40
N GLY A 80 -3.20 16.64 -2.95
CA GLY A 80 -2.16 17.60 -3.34
C GLY A 80 -0.74 17.12 -3.00
N PHE A 81 -0.56 16.50 -1.84
CA PHE A 81 0.70 15.89 -1.41
C PHE A 81 1.10 14.68 -2.23
N LEU A 82 0.16 13.76 -2.51
CA LEU A 82 0.44 12.63 -3.40
C LEU A 82 0.81 13.12 -4.81
N CYS A 83 0.14 14.18 -5.27
CA CYS A 83 0.43 14.80 -6.56
C CYS A 83 1.82 15.43 -6.65
N SER A 84 2.28 16.12 -5.60
CA SER A 84 3.62 16.70 -5.60
C SER A 84 4.71 15.62 -5.66
N HIS A 85 4.42 14.39 -5.22
CA HIS A 85 5.33 13.24 -5.28
C HIS A 85 5.10 12.31 -6.48
N ALA A 86 4.06 12.54 -7.30
CA ALA A 86 3.61 11.57 -8.30
C ALA A 86 4.69 11.21 -9.33
N ALA A 87 5.50 12.17 -9.76
CA ALA A 87 6.59 11.92 -10.70
C ALA A 87 7.72 11.10 -10.06
N ALA A 88 8.17 11.49 -8.86
CA ALA A 88 9.25 10.83 -8.14
C ALA A 88 8.88 9.40 -7.70
N LEU A 89 7.61 9.19 -7.34
CA LEU A 89 7.08 7.91 -6.87
C LEU A 89 6.30 7.13 -7.93
N GLN A 90 6.28 7.58 -9.19
CA GLN A 90 5.60 6.89 -10.29
C GLN A 90 4.11 6.58 -10.00
N LEU A 91 3.40 7.50 -9.34
CA LEU A 91 2.02 7.32 -8.91
C LEU A 91 1.03 7.58 -10.05
N ALA A 92 0.91 6.62 -10.95
CA ALA A 92 0.01 6.73 -12.10
C ALA A 92 -1.44 6.97 -11.66
N GLY A 93 -2.01 8.11 -12.06
CA GLY A 93 -3.41 8.45 -11.78
C GLY A 93 -3.70 9.05 -10.40
N ALA A 94 -2.68 9.31 -9.58
CA ALA A 94 -2.86 9.89 -8.24
C ALA A 94 -3.47 11.32 -8.22
N CYS A 95 -3.52 11.99 -9.38
CA CYS A 95 -3.98 13.38 -9.51
C CYS A 95 -5.29 13.56 -10.27
N ARG A 96 -5.98 12.46 -10.57
CA ARG A 96 -7.28 12.52 -11.27
C ARG A 96 -8.42 12.69 -10.29
#